data_AF-A0A948MI81-F1
#
_entry.id   AF-A0A948MI81-F1
#
_cell.length_a   1.000
_cell.length_b   1.000
_cell.length_c   1.000
_cell.angle_alpha   90.00
_cell.angle_beta   90.00
_cell.angle_gamma   90.00
#
_symmetry.space_group_name_H-M   'P 1'
#
loop_
_entity.id
_entity.type
_entity.pdbx_description
1 polymer ?
#
loop_
_entity_poly.entity_id
_entity_poly.type
_entity_poly.pdbx_seq_one_letter_code
_entity_poly.pdbx_strand_id
1 'polypeptide(L)'
;MTIAARFLLLVMATVLVQPANADVYKCTDSNGEVVFQGDPCRAGAEVKLDIRFAEPQQQAVEQLVTGSWCEIGTSTVASGNVQQDSALRKTWVFTERQMVQQISQGQREDTFRYPIRQSPGSFVIDHPAFGSGQVSWQVRTLTDSQLVISAYGGFTHLTAGDCDLVMASTQN
;
A
#
# COMPACT_ATOMS: atom_id res chain seq x y z
N MET A 1 -26.72 -47.20 3.72
CA MET A 1 -25.57 -46.31 3.43
C MET A 1 -25.53 -45.24 4.50
N THR A 2 -24.58 -45.36 5.41
CA THR A 2 -24.44 -44.54 6.62
C THR A 2 -24.10 -43.08 6.28
N ILE A 3 -24.59 -42.16 7.10
CA ILE A 3 -24.37 -40.70 7.00
C ILE A 3 -22.86 -40.35 6.84
N ALA A 4 -21.98 -41.17 7.44
CA ALA A 4 -20.53 -41.06 7.30
C ALA A 4 -20.04 -41.20 5.85
N ALA A 5 -20.65 -42.06 5.03
CA ALA A 5 -20.24 -42.23 3.63
C ALA A 5 -20.62 -41.03 2.76
N ARG A 6 -21.73 -40.34 3.08
CA ARG A 6 -22.15 -39.10 2.39
C ARG A 6 -21.24 -37.92 2.74
N PHE A 7 -20.80 -37.83 3.99
CA PHE A 7 -19.84 -36.82 4.43
C PHE A 7 -18.46 -37.00 3.78
N LEU A 8 -17.98 -38.24 3.67
CA LEU A 8 -16.70 -38.54 3.03
C LEU A 8 -16.70 -38.17 1.53
N LEU A 9 -17.81 -38.41 0.83
CA LEU A 9 -18.00 -38.02 -0.57
C LEU A 9 -18.04 -36.48 -0.76
N LEU A 10 -18.68 -35.76 0.16
CA LEU A 10 -18.74 -34.30 0.14
C LEU A 10 -17.36 -33.66 0.39
N VAL A 11 -16.57 -34.23 1.31
CA VAL A 11 -15.21 -33.74 1.61
C VAL A 11 -14.26 -34.02 0.44
N MET A 12 -14.36 -35.18 -0.23
CA MET A 12 -13.57 -35.45 -1.44
C MET A 12 -13.89 -34.48 -2.59
N ALA A 13 -15.15 -34.08 -2.75
CA ALA A 13 -15.55 -33.16 -3.82
C ALA A 13 -14.95 -31.75 -3.63
N THR A 14 -14.73 -31.30 -2.39
CA THR A 14 -14.14 -29.97 -2.12
C THR A 14 -12.63 -29.89 -2.35
N VAL A 15 -11.91 -31.03 -2.39
CA VAL A 15 -10.44 -31.04 -2.54
C VAL A 15 -10.00 -30.97 -4.01
N LEU A 16 -10.91 -31.13 -4.97
CA LEU A 16 -10.60 -31.14 -6.41
C LEU A 16 -10.75 -29.79 -7.11
N VAL A 17 -11.07 -28.72 -6.38
CA VAL A 17 -11.13 -27.38 -6.97
C VAL A 17 -9.71 -26.82 -7.08
N GLN A 18 -9.01 -27.18 -8.16
CA GLN A 18 -7.78 -26.49 -8.52
C GLN A 18 -8.12 -25.02 -8.85
N PRO A 19 -7.29 -24.06 -8.42
CA PRO A 19 -7.46 -22.67 -8.86
C PRO A 19 -7.32 -22.66 -10.38
N ALA A 20 -8.38 -22.24 -11.07
CA ALA A 20 -8.33 -22.00 -12.50
C ALA A 20 -7.41 -20.79 -12.72
N ASN A 21 -6.13 -21.06 -12.98
CA ASN A 21 -5.21 -20.04 -13.47
C ASN A 21 -5.66 -19.71 -14.89
N ALA A 22 -6.42 -18.63 -15.03
CA ALA A 22 -6.82 -18.12 -16.34
C ALA A 22 -5.63 -17.36 -16.93
N ASP A 23 -4.89 -18.02 -17.81
CA ASP A 23 -3.89 -17.35 -18.64
C ASP A 23 -4.63 -16.49 -19.68
N VAL A 24 -4.21 -15.24 -19.88
CA VAL A 24 -4.76 -14.37 -20.93
C VAL A 24 -3.66 -14.01 -21.92
N TYR A 25 -3.93 -14.31 -23.19
CA TYR A 25 -3.01 -14.09 -24.29
C TYR A 25 -3.51 -12.92 -25.14
N LYS A 26 -2.59 -12.02 -25.50
CA LYS A 26 -2.84 -11.00 -26.53
C LYS A 26 -2.44 -11.57 -27.88
N CYS A 27 -3.41 -11.75 -28.76
CA CYS A 27 -3.20 -12.23 -30.12
C CYS A 27 -3.40 -11.09 -31.10
N THR A 28 -2.43 -10.89 -32.00
CA THR A 28 -2.53 -9.91 -33.10
C THR A 28 -2.59 -10.67 -34.41
N ASP A 29 -3.64 -10.47 -35.19
CA ASP A 29 -3.81 -11.15 -36.48
C ASP A 29 -3.00 -10.48 -37.60
N SER A 30 -3.04 -11.06 -38.81
CA SER A 30 -2.34 -10.52 -39.99
C SER A 30 -2.89 -9.19 -40.50
N ASN A 31 -4.07 -8.78 -40.06
CA ASN A 31 -4.71 -7.51 -40.40
C ASN A 31 -4.44 -6.43 -39.32
N GLY A 32 -3.71 -6.79 -38.26
CA GLY A 32 -3.40 -5.91 -37.14
C GLY A 32 -4.51 -5.82 -36.09
N GLU A 33 -5.53 -6.67 -36.17
CA GLU A 33 -6.60 -6.75 -35.17
C GLU A 33 -6.08 -7.44 -33.90
N VAL A 34 -6.35 -6.82 -32.75
CA VAL A 34 -5.88 -7.31 -31.43
C VAL A 34 -7.06 -7.92 -30.68
N VAL A 35 -6.93 -9.19 -30.31
CA VAL A 35 -7.92 -9.95 -29.55
C VAL A 35 -7.27 -10.52 -28.29
N PHE A 36 -7.99 -10.52 -27.17
CA PHE A 36 -7.56 -11.14 -25.91
C PHE A 36 -8.35 -12.42 -25.69
N GLN A 37 -7.65 -13.53 -25.43
CA GLN A 37 -8.27 -14.85 -25.29
C GLN A 37 -7.60 -15.67 -24.18
N GLY A 38 -8.34 -16.63 -23.62
CA GLY A 38 -7.87 -17.50 -22.54
C GLY A 38 -6.95 -18.64 -22.99
N ASP A 39 -6.89 -18.89 -24.31
CA ASP A 39 -6.06 -19.93 -24.91
C ASP A 39 -4.86 -19.32 -25.66
N PRO A 40 -3.72 -20.02 -25.80
CA PRO A 40 -2.58 -19.56 -26.61
C PRO A 40 -2.97 -19.20 -28.04
N CYS A 41 -2.24 -18.26 -28.65
CA CYS A 41 -2.57 -17.77 -29.98
C CYS A 41 -2.38 -18.89 -31.02
N ARG A 42 -3.42 -19.18 -31.82
CA ARG A 42 -3.36 -20.25 -32.85
C ARG A 42 -2.35 -19.95 -33.96
N ALA A 43 -2.08 -18.67 -34.23
CA ALA A 43 -1.04 -18.15 -35.11
C ALA A 43 -0.79 -16.66 -34.81
N GLY A 44 0.42 -16.15 -35.08
CA GLY A 44 0.82 -14.75 -34.85
C GLY A 44 1.82 -14.56 -33.71
N ALA A 45 2.18 -13.32 -33.41
CA ALA A 45 3.07 -13.00 -32.29
C ALA A 45 2.32 -13.15 -30.96
N GLU A 46 2.82 -14.02 -30.08
CA GLU A 46 2.24 -14.29 -28.77
C GLU A 46 2.86 -13.40 -27.69
N VAL A 47 2.02 -12.76 -26.87
CA VAL A 47 2.44 -12.16 -25.60
C VAL A 47 1.49 -12.67 -24.51
N LYS A 48 2.01 -13.53 -23.63
CA LYS A 48 1.34 -13.93 -22.39
C LYS A 48 1.28 -12.73 -21.45
N LEU A 49 0.08 -12.33 -21.05
CA LEU A 49 -0.10 -11.24 -20.10
C LEU A 49 -0.22 -11.82 -18.68
N ASP A 50 0.71 -11.44 -17.80
CA ASP A 50 0.56 -11.67 -16.37
C ASP A 50 -0.46 -10.66 -15.82
N ILE A 51 -1.75 -11.00 -15.92
CA ILE A 51 -2.82 -10.19 -15.34
C ILE A 51 -2.87 -10.49 -13.84
N ARG A 52 -2.17 -9.66 -13.06
CA ARG A 52 -2.32 -9.65 -11.61
C ARG A 52 -3.66 -9.00 -11.29
N PHE A 53 -4.64 -9.80 -10.87
CA PHE A 53 -5.87 -9.31 -10.30
C PHE A 53 -5.54 -8.34 -9.16
N ALA A 54 -6.15 -7.15 -9.18
CA ALA A 54 -5.97 -6.15 -8.15
C ALA A 54 -6.21 -6.77 -6.77
N GLU A 55 -5.36 -6.40 -5.81
CA GLU A 55 -5.53 -6.73 -4.39
C GLU A 55 -6.99 -6.53 -3.95
N PRO A 56 -7.49 -7.33 -2.97
CA PRO A 56 -8.86 -7.21 -2.49
C PRO A 56 -9.21 -5.76 -2.21
N GLN A 57 -10.37 -5.29 -2.68
CA GLN A 57 -10.83 -3.90 -2.57
C GLN A 57 -10.64 -3.37 -1.14
N GLN A 58 -9.49 -2.73 -0.89
CA GLN A 58 -9.34 -1.83 0.24
C GLN A 58 -10.32 -0.70 0.00
N GLN A 59 -11.08 -0.37 1.04
CA GLN A 59 -12.02 0.74 1.01
C GLN A 59 -11.32 1.97 0.43
N ALA A 60 -11.87 2.50 -0.65
CA ALA A 60 -11.24 3.61 -1.36
C ALA A 60 -11.09 4.78 -0.39
N VAL A 61 -9.88 5.34 -0.31
CA VAL A 61 -9.64 6.55 0.47
C VAL A 61 -10.18 7.73 -0.34
N GLU A 62 -11.35 8.21 0.03
CA GLU A 62 -12.06 9.29 -0.67
C GLU A 62 -11.66 10.70 -0.21
N GLN A 63 -10.87 10.78 0.87
CA GLN A 63 -10.49 12.03 1.53
C GLN A 63 -9.00 12.35 1.33
N LEU A 64 -8.64 13.62 1.45
CA LEU A 64 -7.25 14.05 1.52
C LEU A 64 -6.69 13.81 2.92
N VAL A 65 -5.39 13.55 3.03
CA VAL A 65 -4.74 13.44 4.34
C VAL A 65 -4.57 14.83 4.93
N THR A 66 -5.02 15.02 6.16
CA THR A 66 -4.90 16.29 6.88
C THR A 66 -4.55 16.05 8.34
N GLY A 67 -3.97 17.05 9.00
CA GLY A 67 -3.69 17.00 10.43
C GLY A 67 -2.33 16.41 10.76
N SER A 68 -2.11 16.11 12.04
CA SER A 68 -0.85 15.58 12.55
C SER A 68 -0.92 14.07 12.76
N TRP A 69 0.19 13.40 12.47
CA TRP A 69 0.32 11.95 12.47
C TRP A 69 1.68 11.52 13.03
N CYS A 70 1.67 10.66 14.03
CA CYS A 70 2.88 10.10 14.62
C CYS A 70 3.25 8.80 13.92
N GLU A 71 4.45 8.72 13.36
CA GLU A 71 5.00 7.48 12.78
C GLU A 71 5.23 6.44 13.88
N ILE A 72 4.54 5.30 13.77
CA ILE A 72 4.70 4.18 14.71
C ILE A 72 5.73 3.15 14.21
N GLY A 73 6.00 3.11 12.91
CA GLY A 73 6.97 2.21 12.31
C GLY A 73 6.66 1.88 10.85
N THR A 74 7.34 0.85 10.36
CA THR A 74 7.21 0.38 8.97
C THR A 74 6.91 -1.11 8.89
N SER A 75 6.40 -1.59 7.76
CA SER A 75 6.22 -3.01 7.47
C SER A 75 6.40 -3.31 5.98
N THR A 76 6.57 -4.59 5.64
CA THR A 76 6.65 -5.05 4.24
C THR A 76 5.27 -5.31 3.61
N VAL A 77 4.22 -5.45 4.43
CA VAL A 77 2.83 -5.66 3.99
C VAL A 77 1.89 -4.75 4.79
N ALA A 78 0.83 -4.23 4.16
CA ALA A 78 -0.03 -3.18 4.71
C ALA A 78 -0.67 -3.51 6.07
N SER A 79 -1.00 -4.78 6.31
CA SER A 79 -1.59 -5.26 7.56
C SER A 79 -0.62 -6.16 8.36
N GLY A 80 0.68 -6.04 8.10
CA GLY A 80 1.70 -6.90 8.68
C GLY A 80 2.18 -6.44 10.05
N ASN A 81 3.13 -7.21 10.60
CA ASN A 81 3.83 -6.82 11.81
C ASN A 81 4.62 -5.53 11.55
N VAL A 82 4.41 -4.53 12.41
CA VAL A 82 5.07 -3.23 12.34
C VAL A 82 6.40 -3.31 13.08
N GLN A 83 7.50 -3.04 12.37
CA GLN A 83 8.80 -2.78 12.96
C GLN A 83 8.84 -1.34 13.46
N GLN A 84 8.82 -1.19 14.79
CA GLN A 84 8.89 0.10 15.45
C GLN A 84 10.33 0.62 15.46
N ASP A 85 10.49 1.91 15.15
CA ASP A 85 11.74 2.64 15.36
C ASP A 85 11.59 3.47 16.64
N SER A 86 12.17 3.00 17.74
CA SER A 86 12.12 3.71 19.03
C SER A 86 13.22 4.76 19.19
N ALA A 87 14.20 4.80 18.27
CA ALA A 87 15.33 5.72 18.33
C ALA A 87 15.02 7.07 17.69
N LEU A 88 14.07 7.10 16.74
CA LEU A 88 13.67 8.29 15.98
C LEU A 88 12.17 8.51 16.10
N ARG A 89 11.76 9.63 16.69
CA ARG A 89 10.35 10.03 16.69
C ARG A 89 10.08 10.92 15.49
N LYS A 90 9.08 10.58 14.68
CA LYS A 90 8.73 11.35 13.48
C LYS A 90 7.26 11.74 13.49
N THR A 91 7.00 13.03 13.62
CA THR A 91 5.66 13.61 13.46
C THR A 91 5.51 14.14 12.03
N TRP A 92 4.41 13.77 11.38
CA TRP A 92 4.08 14.14 10.02
C TRP A 92 2.83 15.01 10.04
N VAL A 93 2.94 16.27 9.62
CA VAL A 93 1.83 17.21 9.57
C VAL A 93 1.44 17.48 8.13
N PHE A 94 0.20 17.14 7.78
CA PHE A 94 -0.35 17.29 6.44
C PHE A 94 -1.31 18.47 6.36
N THR A 95 -1.13 19.25 5.31
CA THR A 95 -2.07 20.25 4.79
C THR A 95 -2.39 19.90 3.34
N GLU A 96 -3.33 20.62 2.70
CA GLU A 96 -3.69 20.39 1.29
C GLU A 96 -2.47 20.39 0.35
N ARG A 97 -1.46 21.23 0.61
CA ARG A 97 -0.34 21.49 -0.31
C ARG A 97 1.06 21.29 0.28
N GLN A 98 1.15 20.92 1.54
CA GLN A 98 2.43 20.71 2.22
C GLN A 98 2.33 19.55 3.20
N MET A 99 3.37 18.73 3.21
CA MET A 99 3.69 17.80 4.29
C MET A 99 4.92 18.34 5.04
N VAL A 100 4.85 18.37 6.36
CA VAL A 100 5.98 18.70 7.23
C VAL A 100 6.36 17.46 8.02
N GLN A 101 7.63 17.10 8.03
CA GLN A 101 8.16 16.04 8.86
C GLN A 101 9.04 16.65 9.95
N GLN A 102 8.66 16.42 11.21
CA GLN A 102 9.44 16.79 12.38
C GLN A 102 10.09 15.53 12.93
N ILE A 103 11.41 15.52 13.02
CA ILE A 103 12.17 14.37 13.51
C ILE A 103 12.86 14.78 14.81
N SER A 104 12.64 14.01 15.86
CA SER A 104 13.31 14.17 17.16
C SER A 104 14.18 12.95 17.47
N GLN A 105 15.44 13.21 17.79
CA GLN A 105 16.43 12.21 18.20
C GLN A 105 17.25 12.74 19.38
N GLY A 106 16.88 12.35 20.60
CA GLY A 106 17.53 12.86 21.80
C GLY A 106 17.32 14.37 21.95
N GLN A 107 18.41 15.16 21.82
CA GLN A 107 18.38 16.62 21.86
C GLN A 107 18.29 17.28 20.48
N ARG A 108 18.37 16.48 19.40
CA ARG A 108 18.34 16.98 18.04
C ARG A 108 16.90 17.02 17.54
N GLU A 109 16.50 18.15 16.97
CA GLU A 109 15.23 18.36 16.31
C GLU A 109 15.46 18.87 14.89
N ASP A 110 14.99 18.12 13.90
CA ASP A 110 15.03 18.53 12.50
C ASP A 110 13.61 18.70 11.97
N THR A 111 13.41 19.68 11.08
CA THR A 111 12.14 19.89 10.39
C THR A 111 12.36 19.94 8.89
N PHE A 112 11.63 19.10 8.16
CA PHE A 112 11.65 19.05 6.70
C PHE A 112 10.28 19.42 6.16
N ARG A 113 10.25 20.25 5.12
CA ARG A 113 9.02 20.72 4.49
C ARG A 113 8.99 20.29 3.04
N TYR A 114 7.91 19.63 2.67
CA TYR A 114 7.74 19.03 1.36
C TYR A 114 6.48 19.59 0.71
N PRO A 115 6.58 20.30 -0.42
CA PRO A 115 5.43 20.62 -1.26
C PRO A 115 4.78 19.32 -1.73
N ILE A 116 3.45 19.23 -1.59
CA ILE A 116 2.69 18.07 -2.05
C ILE A 116 1.50 18.49 -2.92
N ARG A 117 1.10 17.58 -3.81
CA ARG A 117 -0.18 17.63 -4.52
C ARG A 117 -0.97 16.39 -4.15
N GLN A 118 -2.07 16.57 -3.42
CA GLN A 118 -2.91 15.46 -2.98
C GLN A 118 -4.04 15.15 -3.96
N SER A 119 -4.39 13.88 -4.03
CA SER A 119 -5.64 13.36 -4.58
C SER A 119 -6.19 12.33 -3.59
N PRO A 120 -7.50 12.02 -3.60
CA PRO A 120 -8.00 10.89 -2.81
C PRO A 120 -7.16 9.62 -3.04
N GLY A 121 -6.66 9.04 -1.95
CA GLY A 121 -5.83 7.82 -1.97
C GLY A 121 -4.36 8.00 -2.38
N SER A 122 -3.88 9.21 -2.68
CA SER A 122 -2.46 9.40 -3.02
C SER A 122 -1.98 10.84 -2.87
N PHE A 123 -0.66 11.03 -2.81
CA PHE A 123 -0.08 12.36 -2.96
C PHE A 123 1.26 12.29 -3.66
N VAL A 124 1.58 13.36 -4.38
CA VAL A 124 2.87 13.55 -5.05
C VAL A 124 3.68 14.53 -4.25
N ILE A 125 4.90 14.16 -3.89
CA ILE A 125 5.88 15.06 -3.28
C ILE A 125 6.78 15.60 -4.39
N ASP A 126 6.95 16.92 -4.43
CA ASP A 126 7.90 17.58 -5.33
C ASP A 126 9.07 18.12 -4.51
N HIS A 127 10.16 17.33 -4.41
CA HIS A 127 11.33 17.72 -3.63
C HIS A 127 12.63 17.03 -4.12
N PRO A 128 13.74 17.76 -4.32
CA PRO A 128 15.01 17.20 -4.81
C PRO A 128 15.62 16.09 -3.94
N ALA A 129 15.26 16.04 -2.65
CA ALA A 129 15.70 14.97 -1.75
C ALA A 129 15.25 13.56 -2.19
N PHE A 130 14.26 13.48 -3.08
CA PHE A 130 13.74 12.22 -3.61
C PHE A 130 14.17 11.95 -5.07
N GLY A 131 15.30 12.50 -5.51
CA GLY A 131 15.88 12.24 -6.84
C GLY A 131 15.46 13.26 -7.90
N SER A 132 14.97 12.80 -9.06
CA SER A 132 14.65 13.66 -10.22
C SER A 132 13.41 14.56 -10.05
N GLY A 133 13.00 14.83 -8.82
CA GLY A 133 12.08 15.91 -8.47
C GLY A 133 10.72 15.45 -7.95
N GLN A 134 10.18 14.29 -8.34
CA GLN A 134 8.83 13.89 -7.93
C GLN A 134 8.71 12.41 -7.55
N VAL A 135 8.05 12.14 -6.42
CA VAL A 135 7.64 10.79 -6.00
C VAL A 135 6.17 10.77 -5.65
N SER A 136 5.48 9.68 -6.00
CA SER A 136 4.06 9.47 -5.67
C SER A 136 3.94 8.38 -4.61
N TRP A 137 3.28 8.70 -3.50
CA TRP A 137 2.97 7.76 -2.43
C TRP A 137 1.48 7.50 -2.38
N GLN A 138 1.12 6.27 -2.00
CA GLN A 138 -0.27 5.80 -1.97
C GLN A 138 -0.77 5.73 -0.54
N VAL A 139 -1.95 6.28 -0.28
CA VAL A 139 -2.62 6.20 1.02
C VAL A 139 -3.50 4.95 0.98
N ARG A 140 -3.12 3.94 1.76
CA ARG A 140 -3.78 2.62 1.79
C ARG A 140 -4.88 2.54 2.84
N THR A 141 -4.70 3.27 3.93
CA THR A 141 -5.68 3.38 5.02
C THR A 141 -5.68 4.82 5.49
N LEU A 142 -6.87 5.40 5.66
CA LEU A 142 -7.09 6.68 6.32
C LEU A 142 -8.39 6.59 7.13
N THR A 143 -8.26 6.63 8.46
CA THR A 143 -9.36 6.67 9.42
C THR A 143 -9.08 7.79 10.43
N ASP A 144 -9.94 7.99 11.42
CA ASP A 144 -9.72 9.02 12.45
C ASP A 144 -8.49 8.77 13.34
N SER A 145 -7.97 7.53 13.36
CA SER A 145 -6.86 7.12 14.23
C SER A 145 -5.68 6.50 13.49
N GLN A 146 -5.86 6.07 12.23
CA GLN A 146 -4.86 5.32 11.50
C GLN A 146 -4.62 5.89 10.11
N LEU A 147 -3.33 6.04 9.78
CA LEU A 147 -2.87 6.35 8.44
C LEU A 147 -1.82 5.32 8.03
N VAL A 148 -2.01 4.70 6.87
CA VAL A 148 -1.03 3.77 6.29
C VAL A 148 -0.66 4.26 4.89
N ILE A 149 0.63 4.55 4.70
CA ILE A 149 1.17 5.05 3.44
C ILE A 149 2.06 3.98 2.83
N SER A 150 1.88 3.68 1.55
CA SER A 150 2.77 2.82 0.78
C SER A 150 3.78 3.67 0.01
N ALA A 151 5.07 3.42 0.27
CA ALA A 151 6.19 4.12 -0.34
C ALA A 151 7.41 3.18 -0.43
N TYR A 152 8.22 3.32 -1.49
CA TYR A 152 9.49 2.59 -1.69
C TYR A 152 9.42 1.06 -1.50
N GLY A 153 8.29 0.43 -1.82
CA GLY A 153 8.10 -1.02 -1.67
C GLY A 153 7.77 -1.49 -0.25
N GLY A 154 7.52 -0.56 0.68
CA GLY A 154 7.05 -0.85 2.03
C GLY A 154 5.83 -0.01 2.43
N PHE A 155 5.48 -0.09 3.71
CA PHE A 155 4.36 0.63 4.31
C PHE A 155 4.82 1.36 5.56
N THR A 156 4.51 2.64 5.66
CA THR A 156 4.68 3.45 6.86
C THR A 156 3.34 3.53 7.57
N HIS A 157 3.34 3.22 8.86
CA HIS A 157 2.16 3.27 9.71
C HIS A 157 2.25 4.47 10.61
N LEU A 158 1.14 5.21 10.72
CA LEU A 158 1.02 6.38 11.57
C LEU A 158 -0.28 6.34 12.37
N THR A 159 -0.23 6.90 13.58
CA THR A 159 -1.39 7.15 14.43
C THR A 159 -1.72 8.64 14.44
N ALA A 160 -2.97 9.02 14.62
CA ALA A 160 -3.35 10.43 14.70
C ALA A 160 -2.68 11.12 15.92
N GLY A 161 -2.26 12.37 15.74
CA GLY A 161 -1.60 13.20 16.76
C GLY A 161 -0.09 13.34 16.57
N ASP A 162 0.53 14.17 17.42
CA ASP A 162 1.98 14.33 17.46
C ASP A 162 2.64 13.14 18.19
N CYS A 163 3.86 12.76 17.81
CA CYS A 163 4.66 11.85 18.63
C CYS A 163 5.12 12.58 19.89
N ASP A 164 4.32 12.57 20.96
CA ASP A 164 4.55 13.21 22.28
C ASP A 164 5.92 13.91 22.39
N LEU A 165 5.94 15.22 22.12
CA LEU A 165 7.08 16.13 22.31
C LEU A 165 7.29 16.50 23.79
N VAL A 166 6.60 15.82 24.72
CA VAL A 166 6.83 16.03 26.14
C VAL A 166 8.16 15.40 26.49
N MET A 167 9.18 16.25 26.50
CA MET A 167 10.42 16.12 27.25
C MET A 167 10.23 15.13 28.38
N ALA A 168 10.91 13.99 28.29
CA ALA A 168 11.23 13.20 29.47
C ALA A 168 12.19 14.04 30.33
N SER A 169 11.69 15.13 30.94
CA SER A 169 12.24 15.59 32.21
C SER A 169 11.72 14.61 33.25
N THR A 170 12.40 13.48 33.38
CA THR A 170 12.38 12.74 34.62
C THR A 170 12.97 13.65 35.68
N GLN A 171 12.07 14.31 36.42
CA GLN A 171 12.32 14.56 37.83
C GLN A 171 12.60 13.19 38.48
N ASN A 172 13.80 13.04 39.00
CA ASN A 172 14.11 12.39 40.28
C ASN A 172 15.53 12.78 40.68
#